data_AF-A0A527Z2X6-F1
#
_entry.id   AF-A0A527Z2X6-F1
#
_cell.length_a   1.000
_cell.length_b   1.000
_cell.length_c   1.000
_cell.angle_alpha   90.00
_cell.angle_beta   90.00
_cell.angle_gamma   90.00
#
_symmetry.space_group_name_H-M   'P 1'
#
loop_
_entity.id
_entity.type
_entity.pdbx_description
1 polymer ?
#
loop_
_entity_poly.entity_id
_entity_poly.type
_entity_poly.pdbx_seq_one_letter_code
_entity_poly.pdbx_strand_id
1 'polypeptide(L)' 'MLAFGNVADVLGLPVKEVAARSPFGLISRIEDGLPIGALERVAHLLAPGDAQFKYRLIPKATYERRKAVHRLS' A
#
# COMPACT_ATOMS: atom_id res chain seq x y z
N MET A 1 -4.50 -21.15 -0.04
CA MET A 1 -4.95 -20.02 -0.88
C MET A 1 -4.79 -18.75 -0.07
N LEU A 2 -3.88 -17.85 -0.46
CA LEU A 2 -3.87 -16.50 0.13
C LEU A 2 -5.19 -15.84 -0.28
N ALA A 3 -6.07 -15.53 0.67
CA ALA A 3 -7.31 -14.85 0.36
C ALA A 3 -6.97 -13.43 -0.09
N PHE A 4 -7.05 -13.13 -1.40
CA PHE A 4 -6.73 -11.83 -1.97
C PHE A 4 -7.54 -10.68 -1.35
N GLY A 5 -8.74 -10.98 -0.85
CA GLY A 5 -9.52 -10.07 -0.01
C GLY A 5 -8.71 -9.55 1.18
N ASN A 6 -8.02 -10.45 1.90
CA ASN A 6 -7.19 -10.11 3.05
C ASN A 6 -6.00 -9.22 2.65
N VAL A 7 -5.43 -9.39 1.46
CA VAL A 7 -4.32 -8.54 0.98
C VAL A 7 -4.81 -7.11 0.76
N ALA A 8 -5.95 -6.94 0.08
CA ALA A 8 -6.56 -5.63 -0.12
C ALA A 8 -6.90 -4.95 1.22
N ASP A 9 -7.34 -5.72 2.21
CA ASP A 9 -7.61 -5.20 3.57
C ASP A 9 -6.32 -4.77 4.27
N VAL A 10 -5.24 -5.56 4.24
CA VAL A 10 -3.94 -5.20 4.82
C VAL A 10 -3.38 -3.92 4.19
N LEU A 11 -3.52 -3.77 2.87
CA LEU A 11 -3.10 -2.58 2.13
C LEU A 11 -4.05 -1.38 2.34
N GLY A 12 -5.22 -1.58 2.94
CA GLY A 12 -6.22 -0.54 3.14
C GLY A 12 -6.83 0.01 1.87
N LEU A 13 -7.00 -0.84 0.85
CA LEU A 13 -7.66 -0.45 -0.38
C LEU A 13 -9.18 -0.30 -0.14
N PRO A 14 -9.82 0.70 -0.76
CA PRO A 14 -11.25 0.98 -0.56
C PRO A 14 -12.14 -0.19 -0.99
N VAL A 15 -13.15 -0.50 -0.16
CA VAL A 15 -14.08 -1.62 -0.37
C VAL A 15 -15.07 -1.36 -1.52
N LYS A 16 -15.25 -0.10 -1.92
CA LYS A 16 -16.30 0.33 -2.86
C LYS A 16 -16.11 -0.16 -4.30
N GLU A 17 -14.96 -0.74 -4.63
CA GLU A 17 -14.66 -1.27 -5.96
C GLU A 17 -14.39 -2.78 -5.89
N VAL A 18 -15.45 -3.59 -5.99
CA VAL A 18 -15.35 -5.06 -5.97
C VAL A 18 -14.42 -5.58 -7.08
N ALA A 19 -14.48 -4.97 -8.27
CA ALA A 19 -13.58 -5.29 -9.38
C ALA A 19 -12.10 -5.03 -9.06
N ALA A 20 -11.80 -3.96 -8.31
CA ALA A 20 -10.45 -3.64 -7.89
C ALA A 20 -9.88 -4.57 -6.81
N ARG A 21 -10.75 -5.30 -6.09
CA ARG A 21 -10.34 -6.33 -5.11
C ARG A 21 -10.22 -7.73 -5.72
N SER A 22 -10.59 -7.91 -6.99
CA SER A 22 -10.28 -9.13 -7.73
C SER A 22 -8.76 -9.28 -7.88
N PRO A 23 -8.24 -10.50 -8.11
CA PRO A 23 -6.80 -10.70 -8.32
C PRO A 23 -6.22 -9.83 -9.44
N PHE A 24 -6.91 -9.72 -10.58
CA PHE A 24 -6.49 -8.86 -11.69
C PHE A 24 -6.59 -7.37 -11.34
N GLY A 25 -7.66 -6.94 -10.66
CA GLY A 25 -7.79 -5.57 -10.20
C GLY A 25 -6.68 -5.16 -9.21
N LEU A 26 -6.23 -6.10 -8.36
CA LEU A 26 -5.11 -5.88 -7.46
C LEU A 26 -3.80 -5.72 -8.23
N ILE A 27 -3.55 -6.56 -9.25
CA ILE A 27 -2.36 -6.46 -10.11
C ILE A 27 -2.32 -5.09 -10.79
N SER A 28 -3.41 -4.69 -11.46
CA SER A 28 -3.47 -3.39 -12.14
C SER A 28 -3.23 -2.22 -11.18
N ARG A 29 -3.76 -2.28 -9.94
CA ARG A 29 -3.50 -1.24 -8.93
C ARG A 29 -2.05 -1.20 -8.44
N ILE A 30 -1.37 -2.35 -8.40
CA ILE A 30 0.06 -2.39 -8.07
C ILE A 30 0.86 -1.71 -9.18
N GLU A 31 0.52 -1.98 -10.45
CA GLU A 31 1.15 -1.38 -11.63
C GLU A 31 0.91 0.13 -11.70
N ASP A 32 -0.32 0.60 -11.44
CA ASP A 32 -0.68 2.03 -11.40
C ASP A 32 -0.07 2.79 -10.20
N GLY A 33 0.47 2.06 -9.24
CA GLY A 33 1.02 2.55 -7.99
C GLY A 33 0.00 2.56 -6.86
N LEU A 34 0.37 1.88 -5.77
CA LEU A 34 -0.44 1.82 -4.55
C LEU A 34 -0.55 3.19 -3.87
N PRO A 35 -1.64 3.47 -3.13
CA PRO A 35 -1.76 4.67 -2.33
C PRO A 35 -0.63 4.78 -1.30
N ILE A 36 -0.13 5.99 -1.05
CA ILE A 36 0.93 6.20 -0.05
C ILE A 36 0.54 5.68 1.35
N GLY A 37 -0.74 5.77 1.70
CA GLY A 37 -1.29 5.27 2.96
C GLY A 37 -1.21 3.73 3.11
N ALA A 38 -1.10 2.98 2.01
CA ALA A 38 -0.93 1.53 2.07
C ALA A 38 0.40 1.15 2.74
N LEU A 39 1.48 1.87 2.38
CA LEU A 39 2.79 1.68 3.00
C LEU A 39 2.79 2.06 4.49
N GLU A 40 2.12 3.16 4.85
CA GLU A 40 2.01 3.57 6.26
C GLU A 40 1.26 2.55 7.09
N ARG A 41 0.14 2.03 6.56
CA ARG A 41 -0.63 0.99 7.22
C ARG A 41 0.17 -0.28 7.43
N VAL A 42 0.87 -0.75 6.40
CA VAL A 42 1.73 -1.95 6.50
C VAL A 42 2.86 -1.72 7.51
N ALA A 43 3.50 -0.55 7.48
CA ALA A 43 4.55 -0.22 8.44
C ALA A 43 4.04 -0.21 9.88
N HIS A 44 2.84 0.35 10.12
CA HIS A 44 2.22 0.35 11.44
C HIS A 44 1.80 -1.04 11.91
N LEU A 45 1.34 -1.91 11.00
CA LEU A 45 0.98 -3.30 11.33
C LEU A 45 2.20 -4.15 11.69
N LEU A 46 3.32 -3.95 11.00
CA LEU A 46 4.54 -4.74 11.20
C LEU A 46 5.43 -4.20 12.31
N ALA A 47 5.49 -2.88 12.48
CA ALA A 47 6.38 -2.21 13.42
C ALA A 47 5.72 -0.95 14.01
N PRO A 48 4.68 -1.10 14.85
CA PRO A 48 3.91 0.04 15.36
C PRO A 48 4.75 1.05 16.17
N GLY A 49 5.86 0.61 16.77
CA GLY A 49 6.80 1.45 17.51
C GLY A 49 7.96 2.02 16.68
N ASP A 50 8.12 1.64 15.41
CA ASP A 50 9.19 2.10 14.53
C ASP A 50 8.63 2.93 13.37
N ALA A 51 8.50 4.25 13.60
CA ALA A 51 8.03 5.19 12.57
C ALA A 51 8.96 5.27 11.34
N GLN A 52 10.21 4.82 11.45
CA GLN A 52 11.17 4.78 10.35
C GLN A 52 11.09 3.49 9.54
N PHE A 53 10.31 2.48 9.98
CA PHE A 53 10.22 1.18 9.32
C PHE A 53 9.87 1.29 7.83
N LYS A 54 8.96 2.20 7.46
CA LYS A 54 8.59 2.46 6.05
C LYS A 54 9.79 2.82 5.18
N TYR A 55 10.84 3.42 5.75
CA TYR A 55 12.04 3.80 5.01
C TYR A 55 12.96 2.62 4.67
N ARG A 56 12.72 1.44 5.26
CA ARG A 56 13.36 0.18 4.85
C ARG A 56 12.80 -0.35 3.54
N LEU A 57 11.58 0.05 3.17
CA LEU A 57 10.89 -0.36 1.94
C LEU A 57 11.12 0.65 0.81
N ILE A 58 11.23 1.94 1.15
CA ILE A 58 11.45 3.02 0.20
C ILE A 58 12.34 4.10 0.82
N PRO A 59 13.37 4.62 0.12
CA PRO A 59 14.20 5.69 0.68
C PRO A 59 13.37 6.90 1.11
N LYS A 60 13.74 7.54 2.24
CA LYS A 60 13.03 8.70 2.78
C LYS A 60 12.82 9.82 1.76
N ALA A 61 13.85 10.15 0.99
CA ALA A 61 13.76 11.17 -0.05
C ALA A 61 12.73 10.81 -1.14
N THR A 62 12.67 9.55 -1.55
CA THR A 62 11.69 9.06 -2.54
C THR A 62 10.28 9.06 -1.97
N TYR A 63 10.11 8.64 -0.71
CA TYR A 63 8.83 8.69 -0.02
C TYR A 63 8.28 10.11 0.08
N GLU A 64 9.09 11.09 0.51
CA GLU A 64 8.64 12.49 0.62
C GLU A 64 8.27 13.07 -0.75
N ARG A 65 9.02 12.74 -1.82
CA ARG A 65 8.66 13.13 -3.19
C ARG A 65 7.31 12.53 -3.62
N ARG A 66 7.11 11.24 -3.37
CA ARG A 66 5.89 10.50 -3.74
C ARG A 66 4.66 10.86 -2.90
N LYS A 67 4.88 11.29 -1.66
CA LYS A 67 3.84 11.80 -0.77
C LYS A 67 3.10 13.00 -1.38
N ALA A 68 3.79 13.86 -2.13
CA ALA A 68 3.17 14.99 -2.84
C ALA A 68 2.17 14.56 -3.93
N VAL A 69 2.34 13.37 -4.49
CA VAL A 69 1.49 12.81 -5.56
C VAL A 69 0.54 11.73 -5.03
N HIS A 70 0.58 11.46 -3.72
CA HIS A 70 -0.25 10.49 -2.99
C HIS A 70 -0.18 9.02 -3.49
N ARG A 71 0.83 8.65 -4.28
CA ARG A 71 1.00 7.29 -4.84
C ARG A 71 2.44 6.80 -4.76
N LEU A 72 2.62 5.48 -4.78
CA LEU A 72 3.91 4.80 -4.66
C LEU A 72 4.58 4.47 -6.01
N SER A 73 3.98 4.82 -7.15
CA SER A 73 4.61 4.74 -8.48
C SER A 73 5.68 5.81 -8.69
#